data_AF-A0A0W0ZCE6-F1
#
_entry.id   AF-A0A0W0ZCE6-F1
#
_cell.length_a   1.000
_cell.length_b   1.000
_cell.length_c   1.000
_cell.angle_alpha   90.00
_cell.angle_beta   90.00
_cell.angle_gamma   90.00
#
_symmetry.space_group_name_H-M   'P 1'
#
loop_
_entity.id
_entity.type
_entity.pdbx_description
1 polymer ?
#
loop_
_entity_poly.entity_id
_entity_poly.type
_entity_poly.pdbx_seq_one_letter_code
_entity_poly.pdbx_strand_id
1 'polypeptide(L)'
;MNTAFQVADYFLHKASQEEDGSELISNLKLQKLIYYAQGFHLAMYGKPLFAEVIEAWTHGPVCPVLYHAKKQHKNEAVAPNPDFDASVFNKEQQDLLNEIYEVYGQFSAWKLRNLTHTESPWLDNIDSESNKVISHDDLKDYFKNQLN
;
A
#
# COMPACT_ATOMS: atom_id res chain seq x y z
N MET A 1 9.08 13.31 6.34
CA MET A 1 9.02 11.98 5.68
C MET A 1 7.85 11.26 6.31
N ASN A 2 6.96 10.70 5.50
CA ASN A 2 5.71 10.14 5.99
C ASN A 2 5.98 8.73 6.55
N THR A 3 5.01 8.19 7.29
CA THR A 3 5.03 6.80 7.77
C THR A 3 4.05 5.95 6.98
N ALA A 4 4.29 4.64 6.90
CA ALA A 4 3.34 3.68 6.35
C ALA A 4 1.97 3.74 7.06
N PHE A 5 1.96 4.13 8.35
CA PHE A 5 0.74 4.34 9.13
C PHE A 5 -0.07 5.53 8.64
N GLN A 6 0.57 6.66 8.35
CA GLN A 6 -0.13 7.84 7.79
C GLN A 6 -0.72 7.51 6.42
N VAL A 7 0.02 6.78 5.57
CA VAL A 7 -0.47 6.37 4.24
C VAL A 7 -1.63 5.39 4.37
N ALA A 8 -1.55 4.46 5.32
CA ALA A 8 -2.65 3.56 5.63
C ALA A 8 -3.90 4.32 6.12
N ASP A 9 -3.74 5.23 7.07
CA ASP A 9 -4.84 6.03 7.61
C ASP A 9 -5.49 6.91 6.53
N TYR A 10 -4.73 7.38 5.53
CA TYR A 10 -5.28 8.06 4.35
C TYR A 10 -6.29 7.19 3.60
N PHE A 11 -5.92 5.95 3.27
CA PHE A 11 -6.81 5.04 2.54
C PHE A 11 -8.02 4.63 3.38
N LEU A 12 -7.83 4.41 4.69
CA LEU A 12 -8.94 4.09 5.61
C LEU A 12 -9.92 5.26 5.74
N HIS A 13 -9.39 6.48 5.85
CA HIS A 13 -10.20 7.68 5.88
C HIS A 13 -10.95 7.85 4.56
N LYS A 14 -10.29 7.68 3.41
CA LYS A 14 -10.91 7.77 2.09
C LYS A 14 -12.08 6.79 1.93
N ALA A 15 -11.89 5.53 2.30
CA ALA A 15 -12.95 4.52 2.26
C ALA A 15 -14.11 4.83 3.20
N SER A 16 -13.84 5.41 4.38
CA SER A 16 -14.90 5.78 5.33
C SER A 16 -15.83 6.90 4.84
N GLN A 17 -15.41 7.66 3.82
CA GLN A 17 -16.18 8.77 3.24
C GLN A 17 -17.04 8.33 2.05
N GLU A 18 -16.98 7.07 1.61
CA GLU A 18 -17.82 6.60 0.49
C GLU A 18 -19.29 6.52 0.88
N GLU A 19 -20.17 6.95 -0.04
CA GLU A 19 -21.59 7.21 0.21
C GLU A 19 -22.40 5.98 0.67
N ASP A 20 -21.92 4.77 0.40
CA ASP A 20 -22.58 3.53 0.81
C ASP A 20 -22.06 2.95 2.14
N GLY A 21 -21.00 3.53 2.70
CA GLY A 21 -20.37 3.11 3.96
C GLY A 21 -19.92 1.63 3.98
N SER A 22 -19.79 0.99 2.82
CA SER A 22 -19.70 -0.47 2.69
C SER A 22 -18.28 -0.99 2.48
N GLU A 23 -17.37 -0.15 1.97
CA GLU A 23 -15.98 -0.56 1.68
C GLU A 23 -15.14 -0.60 2.96
N LEU A 24 -15.16 -1.75 3.62
CA LEU A 24 -14.25 -2.06 4.71
C LEU A 24 -12.91 -2.54 4.15
N ILE A 25 -11.86 -1.73 4.30
CA ILE A 25 -10.51 -2.14 3.91
C ILE A 25 -9.96 -3.17 4.90
N SER A 26 -9.82 -4.42 4.44
CA SER A 26 -9.08 -5.46 5.17
C SER A 26 -7.58 -5.16 5.23
N ASN A 27 -6.88 -5.71 6.23
CA ASN A 27 -5.42 -5.56 6.34
C ASN A 27 -4.70 -6.04 5.05
N LEU A 28 -5.16 -7.13 4.41
CA LEU A 28 -4.57 -7.60 3.16
C LEU A 28 -4.68 -6.54 2.05
N LYS A 29 -5.85 -5.94 1.86
CA LYS A 29 -6.05 -4.87 0.86
C LYS A 29 -5.20 -3.65 1.18
N LEU A 30 -5.16 -3.25 2.46
CA LEU A 30 -4.35 -2.12 2.93
C LEU A 30 -2.86 -2.29 2.59
N GLN A 31 -2.30 -3.48 2.82
CA GLN A 31 -0.90 -3.78 2.46
C GLN A 31 -0.63 -3.58 0.97
N LYS A 32 -1.59 -3.92 0.10
CA LYS A 32 -1.44 -3.78 -1.35
C LYS A 32 -1.56 -2.32 -1.78
N LEU A 33 -2.48 -1.56 -1.20
CA LEU A 33 -2.63 -0.13 -1.50
C LEU A 33 -1.37 0.67 -1.12
N ILE A 34 -0.80 0.43 0.06
CA ILE A 34 0.45 1.13 0.44
C ILE A 34 1.65 0.71 -0.40
N TYR A 35 1.67 -0.53 -0.90
CA TYR A 35 2.71 -1.01 -1.82
C TYR A 35 2.64 -0.26 -3.15
N TYR A 36 1.44 -0.14 -3.75
CA TYR A 36 1.24 0.65 -4.97
C TYR A 36 1.61 2.12 -4.73
N ALA A 37 1.21 2.71 -3.60
CA ALA A 37 1.57 4.08 -3.26
C ALA A 37 3.08 4.32 -3.17
N GLN A 38 3.83 3.44 -2.49
CA GLN A 38 5.30 3.52 -2.40
C GLN A 38 5.95 3.39 -3.78
N GLY A 39 5.49 2.41 -4.56
CA GLY A 39 6.00 2.11 -5.89
C GLY A 39 5.85 3.26 -6.88
N PHE A 40 4.62 3.76 -7.05
CA PHE A 40 4.36 4.89 -7.94
C PHE A 40 5.03 6.18 -7.48
N HIS A 41 5.08 6.45 -6.16
CA HIS A 41 5.78 7.64 -5.66
C HIS A 41 7.29 7.57 -5.94
N LEU A 42 7.91 6.40 -5.80
CA LEU A 42 9.31 6.16 -6.18
C LEU A 42 9.52 6.35 -7.68
N ALA A 43 8.61 5.84 -8.52
CA ALA A 43 8.69 5.95 -9.96
C ALA A 43 8.58 7.40 -10.46
N MET A 44 7.59 8.15 -9.95
CA MET A 44 7.27 9.51 -10.37
C MET A 44 8.25 10.55 -9.80
N TYR A 45 8.59 10.42 -8.51
CA TYR A 45 9.32 11.47 -7.78
C TYR A 45 10.74 11.07 -7.37
N GLY A 46 11.15 9.81 -7.62
CA GLY A 46 12.50 9.33 -7.33
C GLY A 46 12.84 9.23 -5.85
N LYS A 47 11.85 9.35 -4.95
CA LYS A 47 12.03 9.34 -3.49
C LYS A 47 10.93 8.51 -2.83
N PRO A 48 11.18 7.87 -1.68
CA PRO A 48 10.17 7.07 -0.99
C PRO A 48 9.01 7.94 -0.48
N LEU A 49 7.79 7.38 -0.46
CA LEU A 49 6.63 8.02 0.16
C LEU A 49 6.72 7.89 1.69
N PHE A 50 7.09 6.72 2.17
CA PHE A 50 7.33 6.42 3.59
C PHE A 50 8.64 5.64 3.81
N ALA A 51 9.10 5.61 5.06
CA ALA A 51 10.42 5.10 5.44
C ALA A 51 10.47 3.59 5.72
N GLU A 52 9.35 3.01 6.15
CA GLU A 52 9.25 1.61 6.50
C GLU A 52 9.50 0.69 5.29
N VAL A 53 10.10 -0.47 5.55
CA VAL A 53 10.41 -1.45 4.50
C VAL A 53 9.16 -2.22 4.06
N ILE A 54 9.19 -2.65 2.80
CA ILE A 54 8.24 -3.62 2.26
C ILE A 54 9.02 -4.92 2.03
N GLU A 55 8.44 -6.05 2.43
CA GLU A 55 9.00 -7.38 2.25
C GLU A 55 8.11 -8.22 1.33
N ALA A 56 8.72 -9.14 0.58
CA ALA A 56 8.02 -10.11 -0.25
C ALA A 56 7.55 -11.30 0.62
N TRP A 57 6.27 -11.30 1.00
CA TRP A 57 5.67 -12.38 1.80
C TRP A 57 4.85 -13.33 0.91
N THR A 58 4.46 -14.50 1.43
CA THR A 58 3.68 -15.52 0.70
C THR A 58 2.39 -14.99 0.06
N HIS A 59 1.73 -13.98 0.65
CA HIS A 59 0.51 -13.36 0.11
C HIS A 59 0.77 -11.99 -0.54
N GLY A 60 1.97 -11.79 -1.07
CA GLY A 60 2.38 -10.57 -1.78
C GLY A 60 3.22 -9.64 -0.89
N PRO A 61 3.53 -8.43 -1.38
CA PRO A 61 4.31 -7.44 -0.64
C PRO A 61 3.59 -6.99 0.63
N VAL A 62 4.34 -6.84 1.73
CA VAL A 62 3.84 -6.48 3.06
C VAL A 62 4.81 -5.51 3.73
N CYS A 63 4.31 -4.43 4.33
CA CYS A 63 5.02 -3.64 5.32
C CYS A 63 4.86 -4.31 6.69
N PRO A 64 5.90 -4.96 7.26
CA PRO A 64 5.76 -5.81 8.45
C PRO A 64 5.29 -5.05 9.68
N VAL A 65 5.80 -3.83 9.88
CA VAL A 65 5.45 -3.01 11.04
C VAL A 65 3.97 -2.59 11.01
N LEU A 66 3.44 -2.24 9.83
CA LEU A 66 2.02 -1.95 9.67
C LEU A 66 1.19 -3.23 9.83
N TYR A 67 1.61 -4.34 9.20
CA TYR A 67 0.91 -5.61 9.30
C TYR A 67 0.75 -6.05 10.75
N HIS A 68 1.82 -6.02 11.56
CA HIS A 68 1.77 -6.41 12.96
C HIS A 68 0.95 -5.47 13.83
N ALA A 69 0.94 -4.18 13.53
CA ALA A 69 0.07 -3.23 14.23
C ALA A 69 -1.42 -3.46 13.92
N LYS A 70 -1.76 -3.85 12.69
CA LYS A 70 -3.15 -4.06 12.26
C LYS A 70 -3.62 -5.53 12.33
N LYS A 71 -2.73 -6.52 12.55
CA LYS A 71 -3.08 -7.96 12.56
C LYS A 71 -4.02 -8.36 13.69
N GLN A 72 -4.08 -7.57 14.77
CA GLN A 72 -5.00 -7.83 15.88
C GLN A 72 -6.46 -7.81 15.42
N HIS A 73 -6.75 -7.13 14.31
CA HIS A 73 -8.06 -7.07 13.66
C HIS A 73 -8.34 -8.26 12.71
N LYS A 74 -7.47 -9.27 12.59
CA LYS A 74 -7.65 -10.47 11.73
C LYS A 74 -8.24 -10.15 10.34
N ASN A 75 -9.44 -10.69 10.03
CA ASN A 75 -10.19 -10.50 8.78
C ASN A 75 -11.21 -9.36 8.88
N GLU A 76 -11.27 -8.66 10.01
CA GLU A 76 -12.17 -7.54 10.23
C GLU A 76 -11.60 -6.28 9.57
N ALA A 77 -12.49 -5.33 9.32
CA ALA A 77 -12.13 -4.01 8.83
C ALA A 77 -11.11 -3.36 9.75
N VAL A 78 -10.10 -2.71 9.16
CA VAL A 78 -9.25 -1.83 9.95
C VAL A 78 -10.02 -0.54 10.19
N ALA A 79 -10.26 -0.19 11.45
CA ALA A 79 -10.95 1.05 11.77
C ALA A 79 -10.09 2.26 11.35
N PRO A 80 -10.68 3.30 10.73
CA PRO A 80 -9.98 4.55 10.46
C PRO A 80 -9.60 5.23 11.78
N ASN A 81 -8.47 5.93 11.76
CA ASN A 81 -8.07 6.80 12.86
C ASN A 81 -8.94 8.08 12.82
N PRO A 82 -9.77 8.35 13.84
CA PRO A 82 -10.65 9.52 13.84
C PRO A 82 -9.89 10.85 13.89
N ASP A 83 -8.65 10.83 14.39
CA ASP A 83 -7.79 12.01 14.51
C ASP A 83 -6.85 12.18 13.30
N PHE A 84 -7.06 11.43 12.22
CA PHE A 84 -6.24 11.53 11.01
C PHE A 84 -6.48 12.86 10.29
N ASP A 85 -5.38 13.59 10.05
CA ASP A 85 -5.37 14.81 9.24
C ASP A 85 -4.57 14.61 7.95
N ALA A 86 -5.25 14.74 6.81
CA ALA A 86 -4.65 14.61 5.49
C ALA A 86 -3.62 15.72 5.17
N SER A 87 -3.58 16.81 5.94
CA SER A 87 -2.62 17.91 5.78
C SER A 87 -1.15 17.49 5.98
N VAL A 88 -0.91 16.31 6.57
CA VAL A 88 0.44 15.71 6.66
C VAL A 88 1.04 15.37 5.30
N PHE A 89 0.21 15.26 4.26
CA PHE A 89 0.61 15.04 2.88
C PHE A 89 0.56 16.33 2.08
N ASN A 90 1.57 16.58 1.24
CA ASN A 90 1.53 17.68 0.29
C ASN A 90 0.56 17.38 -0.87
N LYS A 91 0.33 18.36 -1.75
CA LYS A 91 -0.65 18.23 -2.84
C LYS A 91 -0.32 17.07 -3.78
N GLU A 92 0.94 16.93 -4.19
CA GLU A 92 1.38 15.86 -5.09
C GLU A 92 1.19 14.47 -4.48
N GLN A 93 1.41 14.32 -3.16
CA GLN A 93 1.18 13.07 -2.45
C GLN A 93 -0.31 12.75 -2.32
N GLN A 94 -1.13 13.75 -2.01
CA GLN A 94 -2.59 13.56 -1.94
C GLN A 94 -3.16 13.18 -3.31
N ASP A 95 -2.70 13.80 -4.39
CA ASP A 95 -3.16 13.50 -5.74
C ASP A 95 -2.80 12.06 -6.13
N LEU A 96 -1.55 11.64 -5.86
CA LEU A 96 -1.15 10.25 -6.06
C LEU A 96 -2.00 9.29 -5.21
N LEU A 97 -2.19 9.57 -3.92
CA LEU A 97 -2.95 8.67 -3.04
C LEU A 97 -4.42 8.56 -3.47
N ASN A 98 -5.04 9.64 -3.95
CA ASN A 98 -6.36 9.60 -4.54
C ASN A 98 -6.38 8.72 -5.80
N GLU A 99 -5.43 8.89 -6.72
CA GLU A 99 -5.35 8.10 -7.96
C GLU A 99 -5.14 6.62 -7.67
N ILE A 100 -4.25 6.26 -6.73
CA ILE A 100 -4.06 4.89 -6.29
C ILE A 100 -5.36 4.30 -5.74
N TYR A 101 -6.09 5.07 -4.95
CA TYR A 101 -7.37 4.62 -4.41
C TYR A 101 -8.44 4.47 -5.50
N GLU A 102 -8.53 5.38 -6.45
CA GLU A 102 -9.48 5.29 -7.58
C GLU A 102 -9.19 4.08 -8.48
N VAL A 103 -7.92 3.78 -8.77
CA VAL A 103 -7.51 2.68 -9.65
C VAL A 103 -7.52 1.33 -8.93
N TYR A 104 -6.90 1.25 -7.76
CA TYR A 104 -6.69 -0.02 -7.05
C TYR A 104 -7.67 -0.25 -5.90
N GLY A 105 -8.23 0.82 -5.33
CA GLY A 105 -9.22 0.75 -4.26
C GLY A 105 -10.50 0.02 -4.68
N GLN A 106 -10.90 0.08 -5.94
CA GLN A 106 -12.06 -0.70 -6.43
C GLN A 106 -11.84 -2.23 -6.46
N PHE A 107 -10.60 -2.71 -6.34
CA PHE A 107 -10.31 -4.15 -6.40
C PHE A 107 -10.48 -4.85 -5.05
N SER A 108 -10.89 -6.11 -5.11
CA SER A 108 -10.90 -6.97 -3.92
C SER A 108 -9.48 -7.26 -3.43
N ALA A 109 -9.33 -7.55 -2.13
CA ALA A 109 -8.04 -7.92 -1.54
C ALA A 109 -7.37 -9.10 -2.29
N TRP A 110 -8.17 -10.07 -2.74
CA TRP A 110 -7.70 -11.22 -3.52
C TRP A 110 -7.27 -10.85 -4.93
N LYS A 111 -7.99 -9.93 -5.60
CA LYS A 111 -7.58 -9.43 -6.91
C LYS A 111 -6.24 -8.71 -6.82
N LEU A 112 -6.05 -7.83 -5.82
CA LEU A 112 -4.79 -7.13 -5.58
C LEU A 112 -3.65 -8.09 -5.24
N ARG A 113 -3.91 -9.10 -4.40
CA ARG A 113 -2.94 -10.17 -4.15
C ARG A 113 -2.50 -10.84 -5.44
N ASN A 114 -3.46 -11.26 -6.27
CA ASN A 114 -3.15 -11.95 -7.53
C ASN A 114 -2.41 -11.06 -8.51
N LEU A 115 -2.71 -9.75 -8.56
CA LEU A 115 -1.93 -8.79 -9.32
C LEU A 115 -0.49 -8.76 -8.83
N THR A 116 -0.25 -8.54 -7.53
CA THR A 116 1.12 -8.50 -6.99
C THR A 116 1.90 -9.81 -7.19
N HIS A 117 1.22 -10.94 -7.39
CA HIS A 117 1.84 -12.23 -7.69
C HIS A 117 2.33 -12.36 -9.14
N THR A 118 2.05 -11.38 -9.99
CA THR A 118 2.55 -11.30 -11.37
C THR A 118 3.59 -10.20 -11.58
N GLU A 119 3.98 -9.50 -10.51
CA GLU A 119 4.84 -8.30 -10.60
C GLU A 119 6.27 -8.61 -10.16
N SER A 120 7.25 -8.05 -10.87
CA SER A 120 8.67 -8.35 -10.62
C SER A 120 9.15 -7.97 -9.22
N PRO A 121 8.69 -6.88 -8.54
CA PRO A 121 9.17 -6.56 -7.19
C PRO A 121 8.90 -7.68 -6.19
N TRP A 122 7.78 -8.39 -6.34
CA TRP A 122 7.46 -9.56 -5.52
C TRP A 122 8.12 -10.83 -6.04
N LEU A 123 8.05 -11.10 -7.35
CA LEU A 123 8.59 -12.33 -7.96
C LEU A 123 10.11 -12.47 -7.76
N ASP A 124 10.85 -11.37 -7.85
CA ASP A 124 12.31 -11.36 -7.76
C ASP A 124 12.83 -11.42 -6.31
N ASN A 125 11.92 -11.23 -5.34
CA ASN A 125 12.25 -11.15 -3.92
C ASN A 125 11.55 -12.21 -3.05
N ILE A 126 10.57 -12.96 -3.56
CA ILE A 126 9.94 -14.03 -2.80
C ILE A 126 10.93 -15.18 -2.56
N ASP A 127 11.02 -15.62 -1.31
CA ASP A 127 11.87 -16.73 -0.88
C ASP A 127 11.06 -17.65 0.05
N SER A 128 11.25 -18.97 -0.10
CA SER A 128 10.60 -19.98 0.73
C SER A 128 11.12 -20.03 2.17
N GLU A 129 12.33 -19.53 2.41
CA GLU A 129 13.02 -19.61 3.71
C GLU A 129 13.01 -18.29 4.49
N SER A 130 12.77 -17.15 3.82
CA SER A 130 12.79 -15.84 4.46
C SER A 130 11.90 -14.80 3.77
N ASN A 131 11.45 -13.80 4.52
CA ASN A 131 10.80 -12.63 3.95
C ASN A 131 11.88 -11.61 3.57
N LYS A 132 12.19 -11.50 2.28
CA LYS A 132 13.22 -10.57 1.79
C LYS A 132 12.64 -9.17 1.62
N VAL A 133 13.43 -8.16 1.96
CA VAL A 133 13.11 -6.75 1.68
C VAL A 133 13.11 -6.52 0.16
N ILE A 134 12.03 -5.93 -0.34
CA ILE A 134 11.93 -5.43 -1.71
C ILE A 134 12.62 -4.07 -1.75
N SER A 135 13.65 -3.93 -2.58
CA SER A 135 14.42 -2.69 -2.61
C SER A 135 13.61 -1.54 -3.22
N HIS A 136 13.96 -0.31 -2.87
CA HIS A 136 13.36 0.86 -3.52
C HIS A 136 13.67 0.93 -5.02
N ASP A 137 14.82 0.40 -5.45
CA ASP A 137 15.18 0.34 -6.87
C ASP A 137 14.29 -0.67 -7.62
N ASP A 138 14.04 -1.86 -7.05
CA ASP A 138 13.12 -2.84 -7.65
C ASP A 138 11.71 -2.27 -7.83
N LEU A 139 11.20 -1.59 -6.79
CA LEU A 139 9.91 -0.90 -6.86
C LEU A 139 9.93 0.17 -7.95
N LYS A 140 10.91 1.07 -7.90
CA LYS A 140 11.03 2.20 -8.82
C LYS A 140 11.09 1.74 -10.27
N ASP A 141 11.92 0.75 -10.57
CA ASP A 141 12.15 0.27 -11.93
C ASP A 141 10.91 -0.43 -12.49
N TYR A 142 10.23 -1.24 -11.69
CA TYR A 142 8.96 -1.85 -12.10
C TYR A 142 7.88 -0.80 -12.37
N PHE A 143 7.65 0.11 -11.43
CA PHE A 143 6.56 1.09 -11.54
C PHE A 143 6.82 2.18 -12.58
N LYS A 144 8.08 2.48 -12.91
CA LYS A 144 8.39 3.34 -14.07
C LYS A 144 7.88 2.77 -15.38
N ASN A 145 7.91 1.45 -15.54
CA ASN A 145 7.41 0.80 -16.75
C ASN A 145 5.88 0.79 -16.84
N GLN A 146 5.17 1.08 -15.74
CA GLN A 146 3.71 1.16 -15.66
C GLN A 146 3.18 2.57 -15.98
N LEU A 147 4.04 3.59 -16.04
CA LEU A 147 3.67 4.99 -16.34
C LEU A 147 3.65 5.30 -17.85
N ASN A 148 3.97 4.31 -18.70
CA ASN A 148 4.14 4.47 -20.15
C ASN A 148 2.93 3.94 -20.94
#